data_AF-A0A1X2L9P0-F1
#
_entry.id   AF-A0A1X2L9P0-F1
#
_cell.length_a   1.000
_cell.length_b   1.000
_cell.length_c   1.000
_cell.angle_alpha   90.00
_cell.angle_beta   90.00
_cell.angle_gamma   90.00
#
_symmetry.space_group_name_H-M   'P 1'
#
loop_
_entity.id
_entity.type
_entity.pdbx_description
1 polymer ?
#
loop_
_entity_poly.entity_id
_entity_poly.type
_entity_poly.pdbx_seq_one_letter_code
_entity_poly.pdbx_strand_id
1 'polypeptide(L)'
;MPAGNEPSTRGEKAFTAEDVELAEHNAAAARQRAARAGLSAAHSFEESAAQHERVAMIQDQTVQQGVSHTDMHRRSALKHRQAAEEDRKLAELKRKESEADLASAPGID
;
A
#
# COMPACT_ATOMS: atom_id res chain seq x y z
N MET A 1 59.29 -16.73 19.58
CA MET A 1 58.33 -15.66 19.22
C MET A 1 59.12 -14.49 18.64
N PRO A 2 58.72 -14.00 17.45
CA PRO A 2 58.19 -12.64 17.41
C PRO A 2 56.81 -12.61 16.73
N ALA A 3 55.91 -11.82 17.31
CA ALA A 3 54.57 -11.57 16.78
C ALA A 3 54.68 -10.69 15.52
N GLY A 4 54.40 -11.28 14.36
CA GLY A 4 54.10 -10.52 13.15
C GLY A 4 52.68 -9.99 13.26
N ASN A 5 52.56 -8.73 13.64
CA ASN A 5 51.31 -7.97 13.61
C ASN A 5 50.82 -7.87 12.15
N GLU A 6 49.57 -8.24 11.91
CA GLU A 6 48.90 -8.20 10.60
C GLU A 6 48.92 -6.79 9.96
N PRO A 7 48.65 -6.72 8.66
CA PRO A 7 47.57 -5.88 8.22
C PRO A 7 46.48 -6.79 7.66
N SER A 8 45.39 -6.89 8.42
CA SER A 8 44.17 -7.54 8.00
C SER A 8 43.70 -6.88 6.70
N THR A 9 43.95 -7.51 5.55
CA THR A 9 43.44 -7.06 4.25
C THR A 9 41.97 -7.44 4.08
N ARG A 10 41.18 -7.25 5.13
CA ARG A 10 39.75 -7.02 4.98
C ARG A 10 39.57 -5.57 4.57
N GLY A 11 40.15 -5.22 3.41
CA GLY A 11 39.97 -3.93 2.80
C GLY A 11 38.48 -3.73 2.58
N GLU A 12 37.93 -2.75 3.28
CA GLU A 12 36.69 -2.10 2.87
C GLU A 12 36.86 -1.78 1.38
N LYS A 13 36.10 -2.47 0.51
CA LYS A 13 36.05 -2.09 -0.90
C LYS A 13 35.50 -0.67 -0.92
N ALA A 14 36.34 0.31 -1.24
CA ALA A 14 35.90 1.68 -1.42
C ALA A 14 34.83 1.68 -2.51
N PHE A 15 33.64 2.20 -2.20
CA PHE A 15 32.56 2.35 -3.17
C PHE A 15 33.01 3.28 -4.29
N THR A 16 32.73 2.89 -5.53
CA THR A 16 33.05 3.70 -6.70
C THR A 16 31.87 4.59 -7.10
N ALA A 17 32.08 5.51 -8.02
CA ALA A 17 30.99 6.33 -8.56
C ALA A 17 29.94 5.47 -9.27
N GLU A 18 30.38 4.42 -9.97
CA GLU A 18 29.51 3.45 -10.65
C GLU A 18 28.64 2.66 -9.66
N ASP A 19 29.16 2.35 -8.46
CA ASP A 19 28.37 1.72 -7.39
C ASP A 19 27.22 2.63 -6.93
N VAL A 20 27.47 3.94 -6.85
CA VAL A 20 26.46 4.95 -6.48
C VAL A 20 25.41 5.09 -7.58
N GLU A 21 25.81 5.22 -8.84
CA GLU A 21 24.88 5.30 -9.98
C GLU A 21 23.96 4.07 -10.06
N LEU A 22 24.53 2.87 -9.90
CA LEU A 22 23.76 1.63 -9.89
C LEU A 22 22.78 1.58 -8.70
N ALA A 23 23.21 2.03 -7.52
CA ALA A 23 22.35 2.10 -6.34
C ALA A 23 21.18 3.07 -6.54
N GLU A 24 21.43 4.25 -7.13
CA GLU A 24 20.42 5.25 -7.44
C GLU A 24 19.40 4.73 -8.47
N HIS A 25 19.88 4.10 -9.55
CA HIS A 25 19.02 3.47 -10.55
C HIS A 25 18.13 2.39 -9.93
N ASN A 26 18.71 1.51 -9.10
CA ASN A 26 17.96 0.45 -8.42
C ASN A 26 16.93 1.02 -7.44
N ALA A 27 17.29 2.07 -6.71
CA ALA A 27 16.37 2.76 -5.81
C ALA A 27 15.21 3.42 -6.57
N ALA A 28 15.47 4.05 -7.72
CA ALA A 28 14.43 4.61 -8.57
C ALA A 28 13.48 3.53 -9.10
N ALA A 29 14.00 2.41 -9.60
CA ALA A 29 13.20 1.28 -10.05
C ALA A 29 12.37 0.66 -8.91
N ALA A 30 12.92 0.57 -7.70
CA ALA A 30 12.19 0.10 -6.53
C ALA A 30 11.05 1.03 -6.14
N ARG A 31 11.27 2.36 -6.12
CA ARG A 31 10.22 3.36 -5.88
C ARG A 31 9.09 3.25 -6.90
N GLN A 32 9.43 3.14 -8.20
CA GLN A 32 8.43 2.99 -9.25
C GLN A 32 7.56 1.73 -9.06
N ARG A 33 8.19 0.60 -8.69
CA ARG A 33 7.44 -0.64 -8.39
C ARG A 33 6.55 -0.49 -7.16
N ALA A 34 7.05 0.13 -6.09
CA ALA A 34 6.29 0.38 -4.88
C ALA A 34 5.06 1.26 -5.15
N ALA A 35 5.23 2.32 -5.94
CA ALA A 35 4.13 3.19 -6.33
C ALA A 35 3.05 2.45 -7.15
N ARG A 36 3.45 1.64 -8.14
CA ARG A 36 2.49 0.80 -8.89
C ARG A 36 1.74 -0.18 -7.99
N ALA A 37 2.43 -0.79 -7.03
CA ALA A 37 1.80 -1.66 -6.04
C ALA A 37 0.83 -0.88 -5.14
N GLY A 38 1.17 0.35 -4.77
CA GLY A 38 0.29 1.25 -4.02
C GLY A 38 -0.99 1.62 -4.79
N LEU A 39 -0.89 1.87 -6.10
CA LEU A 39 -2.07 2.08 -6.96
C LEU A 39 -2.94 0.82 -7.05
N SER A 40 -2.32 -0.36 -7.16
CA SER A 40 -3.06 -1.63 -7.11
C SER A 40 -3.77 -1.81 -5.78
N ALA A 41 -3.13 -1.46 -4.67
CA ALA A 41 -3.75 -1.52 -3.34
C ALA A 41 -4.92 -0.54 -3.22
N ALA A 42 -4.79 0.68 -3.78
CA ALA A 42 -5.89 1.64 -3.84
C ALA A 42 -7.13 1.06 -4.54
N HIS A 43 -6.93 0.42 -5.70
CA HIS A 43 -8.02 -0.25 -6.42
C HIS A 43 -8.68 -1.36 -5.60
N SER A 44 -7.88 -2.20 -4.92
CA SER A 44 -8.41 -3.26 -4.07
C SER A 44 -9.22 -2.71 -2.89
N PHE A 45 -8.83 -1.59 -2.30
CA PHE A 45 -9.64 -0.92 -1.27
C PHE A 45 -10.96 -0.38 -1.85
N GLU A 46 -10.98 0.18 -3.06
CA GLU A 46 -12.23 0.62 -3.71
C GLU A 46 -13.19 -0.54 -3.96
N GLU A 47 -12.66 -1.69 -4.41
CA GLU A 47 -13.45 -2.91 -4.58
C GLU A 47 -14.00 -3.43 -3.25
N SER A 48 -13.19 -3.42 -2.19
CA SER A 48 -13.60 -3.79 -0.83
C SER A 48 -14.71 -2.87 -0.31
N ALA A 49 -14.56 -1.56 -0.50
CA ALA A 49 -15.60 -0.59 -0.14
C ALA A 49 -16.93 -0.87 -0.83
N ALA A 50 -16.91 -1.17 -2.14
CA ALA A 50 -18.11 -1.51 -2.90
C ALA A 50 -18.78 -2.80 -2.40
N GLN A 51 -17.98 -3.80 -1.97
CA GLN A 51 -18.50 -5.02 -1.37
C GLN A 51 -19.16 -4.76 -0.01
N HIS A 52 -18.52 -3.94 0.84
CA HIS A 52 -19.09 -3.53 2.11
C HIS A 52 -20.43 -2.79 1.93
N GLU A 53 -20.52 -1.83 1.01
CA GLU A 53 -21.79 -1.17 0.69
C GLU A 53 -22.86 -2.16 0.21
N ARG A 54 -22.49 -3.10 -0.66
CA ARG A 54 -23.41 -4.13 -1.14
C ARG A 54 -23.96 -4.96 0.03
N VAL A 55 -23.12 -5.35 0.99
CA VAL A 55 -23.58 -6.08 2.17
C VAL A 55 -24.50 -5.21 3.04
N ALA A 56 -24.17 -3.94 3.24
CA ALA A 56 -25.06 -3.02 3.97
C ALA A 56 -26.45 -2.92 3.33
N MET A 57 -26.51 -2.80 2.00
CA MET A 57 -27.78 -2.78 1.25
C MET A 57 -28.58 -4.07 1.43
N ILE A 58 -27.92 -5.23 1.41
CA ILE A 58 -28.58 -6.53 1.64
C ILE A 58 -29.18 -6.55 3.05
N GLN A 59 -28.43 -6.11 4.07
CA GLN A 59 -28.92 -6.04 5.45
C GLN A 59 -30.17 -5.14 5.57
N ASP A 60 -30.18 -3.99 4.91
CA ASP A 60 -31.35 -3.09 4.88
C ASP A 60 -32.56 -3.74 4.19
N GLN A 61 -32.33 -4.40 3.05
CA GLN A 61 -33.39 -5.11 2.33
C GLN A 61 -33.98 -6.25 3.17
N THR A 62 -33.13 -6.98 3.90
CA THR A 62 -33.56 -8.03 4.83
C THR A 62 -34.50 -7.47 5.91
N VAL A 63 -34.21 -6.27 6.46
CA VAL A 63 -35.13 -5.59 7.40
C VAL A 63 -36.46 -5.25 6.74
N GLN A 64 -36.44 -4.75 5.49
CA GLN A 64 -37.66 -4.40 4.75
C GLN A 64 -38.55 -5.62 4.46
N GLN A 65 -37.96 -6.81 4.35
CA GLN A 65 -38.68 -8.08 4.18
C GLN A 65 -39.35 -8.58 5.49
N GLY A 66 -39.17 -7.88 6.60
CA GLY A 66 -39.88 -8.16 7.85
C GLY A 66 -39.28 -9.27 8.71
N VAL A 67 -37.97 -9.53 8.59
CA VAL A 67 -37.30 -10.52 9.45
C VAL A 67 -37.30 -10.08 10.92
N SER A 68 -37.18 -11.06 11.81
CA SER A 68 -36.88 -10.80 13.23
C SER A 68 -35.46 -10.24 13.40
N HIS A 69 -35.18 -9.63 14.56
CA HIS A 69 -33.86 -9.07 14.89
C HIS A 69 -33.40 -7.90 14.02
N THR A 70 -34.33 -7.03 13.61
CA THR A 70 -34.08 -5.85 12.77
C THR A 70 -32.94 -4.95 13.28
N ASP A 71 -32.77 -4.81 14.59
CA ASP A 71 -31.69 -4.01 15.18
C ASP A 71 -30.30 -4.63 14.99
N MET A 72 -30.19 -5.95 14.85
CA MET A 72 -28.92 -6.60 14.50
C MET A 72 -28.54 -6.30 13.04
N HIS A 73 -29.51 -6.41 12.13
CA HIS A 73 -29.32 -6.10 10.72
C HIS A 73 -28.95 -4.62 10.51
N ARG A 74 -29.65 -3.69 11.17
CA ARG A 74 -29.33 -2.25 11.12
C ARG A 74 -27.92 -1.95 11.63
N ARG A 75 -27.52 -2.52 12.77
CA ARG A 75 -26.16 -2.34 13.31
C ARG A 75 -25.10 -2.94 12.39
N SER A 76 -25.38 -4.09 11.77
CA SER A 76 -24.50 -4.70 10.77
C SER A 76 -24.33 -3.81 9.54
N ALA A 77 -25.44 -3.29 9.01
CA ALA A 77 -25.41 -2.35 7.87
C ALA A 77 -24.56 -1.11 8.17
N LEU A 78 -24.71 -0.51 9.35
CA LEU A 78 -23.91 0.63 9.78
C LEU A 78 -22.41 0.32 9.83
N LYS A 79 -22.02 -0.84 10.39
CA LYS A 79 -20.61 -1.28 10.43
C LYS A 79 -20.02 -1.45 9.03
N HIS A 80 -20.79 -2.03 8.11
CA HIS A 80 -20.35 -2.19 6.73
C HIS A 80 -20.19 -0.83 6.03
N ARG A 81 -21.10 0.13 6.24
CA ARG A 81 -20.92 1.48 5.69
C ARG A 81 -19.68 2.18 6.25
N GLN A 82 -19.41 2.04 7.55
CA GLN A 82 -18.19 2.56 8.16
C GLN A 82 -16.93 1.95 7.54
N ALA A 83 -16.90 0.62 7.37
CA ALA A 83 -15.78 -0.05 6.71
C ALA A 83 -15.59 0.42 5.26
N ALA A 84 -16.68 0.64 4.51
CA ALA A 84 -16.60 1.18 3.16
C ALA A 84 -16.01 2.61 3.12
N GLU A 85 -16.36 3.46 4.08
CA GLU A 85 -15.79 4.80 4.20
C GLU A 85 -14.29 4.76 4.57
N GLU A 86 -13.89 3.85 5.45
CA GLU A 86 -12.49 3.64 5.81
C GLU A 86 -11.67 3.16 4.60
N ASP A 87 -12.17 2.18 3.87
CA ASP A 87 -11.54 1.67 2.65
C ASP A 87 -11.40 2.76 1.57
N ARG A 88 -12.42 3.59 1.37
CA ARG A 88 -12.34 4.74 0.44
C ARG A 88 -11.24 5.73 0.84
N LYS A 89 -11.12 6.04 2.13
CA LYS A 89 -10.05 6.91 2.64
C LYS A 89 -8.68 6.29 2.41
N LEU A 90 -8.52 4.99 2.65
CA LEU A 90 -7.28 4.27 2.40
C LEU A 90 -6.92 4.26 0.91
N ALA A 91 -7.91 4.07 0.03
CA ALA A 91 -7.72 4.13 -1.41
C ALA A 91 -7.22 5.51 -1.87
N GLU A 92 -7.86 6.59 -1.40
CA GLU A 92 -7.46 7.96 -1.73
C GLU A 92 -6.04 8.27 -1.24
N LEU A 93 -5.70 7.87 -0.02
CA LEU A 93 -4.35 8.04 0.52
C LEU A 93 -3.31 7.29 -0.33
N LYS A 94 -3.57 6.02 -0.65
CA LYS A 94 -2.66 5.20 -1.46
C LYS A 94 -2.49 5.75 -2.87
N ARG A 95 -3.57 6.25 -3.48
CA ARG A 95 -3.53 6.92 -4.78
C ARG A 95 -2.63 8.15 -4.72
N LYS A 96 -2.87 9.05 -3.76
CA LYS A 96 -2.10 10.29 -3.61
C LYS A 96 -0.61 10.03 -3.37
N GLU A 97 -0.27 9.11 -2.47
CA GLU A 97 1.13 8.73 -2.20
C GLU A 97 1.81 8.16 -3.44
N SER A 98 1.14 7.21 -4.12
CA SER A 98 1.72 6.51 -5.26
C SER A 98 1.85 7.40 -6.50
N GLU A 99 0.87 8.26 -6.75
CA GLU A 99 0.94 9.24 -7.84
C GLU A 99 2.06 10.25 -7.61
N ALA A 100 2.25 10.71 -6.36
CA ALA A 100 3.35 11.59 -6.01
C ALA A 100 4.72 10.91 -6.21
N ASP A 101 4.84 9.64 -5.83
CA ASP A 101 6.07 8.85 -6.03
C ASP A 101 6.37 8.64 -7.53
N LEU A 102 5.35 8.42 -8.36
CA LEU A 102 5.51 8.30 -9.82
C LEU A 102 5.85 9.63 -10.48
N ALA A 103 5.24 10.74 -10.04
CA ALA A 103 5.52 12.07 -10.56
C ALA A 103 6.90 12.60 -10.15
N SER A 104 7.42 12.12 -9.01
CA SER A 104 8.75 12.48 -8.51
C SER A 104 9.85 11.55 -9.04
N ALA A 105 9.49 10.48 -9.76
CA ALA A 105 10.47 9.64 -10.42
C ALA A 105 11.10 10.43 -11.59
N PRO A 106 12.43 10.57 -11.65
CA PRO A 106 13.08 11.25 -12.76
C PRO A 106 12.65 10.60 -14.08
N GLY A 107 12.17 11.42 -15.02
CA GLY A 107 11.80 10.97 -16.36
C GLY A 107 12.99 10.26 -16.99
N ILE A 108 12.79 8.99 -17.31
CA ILE A 108 13.75 8.20 -18.09
C ILE A 108 13.39 8.45 -19.56
N ASP A 109 13.66 9.67 -20.04
CA ASP A 109 13.65 10.01 -21.46
C ASP A 109 15.10 10.10 -21.96
#